data_AF-A0A7Z9WZ91-F1
#
_entry.id   AF-A0A7Z9WZ91-F1
#
_cell.length_a   1.000
_cell.length_b   1.000
_cell.length_c   1.000
_cell.angle_alpha   90.00
_cell.angle_beta   90.00
_cell.angle_gamma   90.00
#
_symmetry.space_group_name_H-M   'P 1'
#
loop_
_entity.id
_entity.type
_entity.pdbx_description
1 polymer ?
#
loop_
_entity_poly.entity_id
_entity_poly.type
_entity_poly.pdbx_seq_one_letter_code
_entity_poly.pdbx_strand_id
1 'polypeptide(L)' 'AFDGVEKSYAIQAGRDLRIIVGSKKVKDGEATLLSQDIAKSIEEKLTYPGQIRVTVIRETRAVQYAK' A
#
# COMPACT_ATOMS: atom_id res chain seq x y z
N ALA A 1 -8.30 -9.40 4.13
CA ALA A 1 -6.88 -8.98 4.22
C ALA A 1 -6.27 -9.16 2.83
N PHE A 2 -5.46 -8.21 2.36
CA PHE A 2 -4.79 -8.34 1.06
C PHE A 2 -3.50 -9.12 1.23
N ASP A 3 -3.30 -10.17 0.45
CA ASP A 3 -2.11 -11.02 0.55
C ASP A 3 -0.86 -10.28 0.04
N GLY A 4 0.29 -10.54 0.66
CA GLY A 4 1.55 -9.87 0.33
C GLY A 4 1.75 -8.46 0.91
N VAL A 5 0.75 -7.88 1.58
CA VAL A 5 0.89 -6.63 2.33
C VAL A 5 1.65 -6.87 3.63
N GLU A 6 2.78 -6.19 3.80
CA GLU A 6 3.56 -6.24 5.03
C GLU A 6 3.11 -5.16 6.00
N LYS A 7 2.93 -3.93 5.52
CA LYS A 7 2.59 -2.76 6.33
C LYS A 7 1.66 -1.83 5.56
N SER A 8 0.77 -1.15 6.28
CA SER A 8 -0.06 -0.07 5.72
C SER A 8 -0.09 1.12 6.67
N TYR A 9 -0.05 2.31 6.09
CA TYR A 9 0.01 3.57 6.82
C TYR A 9 -0.97 4.57 6.21
N ALA A 10 -1.73 5.24 7.06
CA ALA A 10 -2.48 6.43 6.69
C ALA A 10 -1.63 7.67 7.02
N ILE A 11 -1.45 8.55 6.05
CA ILE A 11 -0.66 9.78 6.13
C ILE A 11 -1.61 10.95 5.80
N GLN A 12 -1.23 12.17 6.19
CA GLN A 12 -1.98 13.40 5.87
C GLN A 12 -3.46 13.31 6.25
N ALA A 13 -3.74 12.96 7.51
CA ALA A 13 -5.09 12.77 8.03
C ALA A 13 -5.94 11.76 7.23
N GLY A 14 -5.30 10.75 6.63
CA GLY A 14 -5.98 9.68 5.91
C GLY A 14 -6.23 9.95 4.42
N ARG A 15 -5.71 11.07 3.87
CA ARG A 15 -5.81 11.37 2.43
C ARG A 15 -4.71 10.73 1.59
N ASP A 16 -3.68 10.18 2.22
CA ASP A 16 -2.65 9.39 1.54
C ASP A 16 -2.48 8.05 2.27
N LEU A 17 -2.81 6.97 1.59
CA LEU A 17 -2.62 5.62 2.08
C LEU A 17 -1.39 5.02 1.43
N ARG A 18 -0.40 4.65 2.24
CA ARG A 18 0.84 4.04 1.78
C ARG A 18 0.91 2.59 2.24
N ILE A 19 0.98 1.68 1.28
CA ILE A 19 1.06 0.24 1.51
C ILE A 19 2.44 -0.23 1.11
N ILE A 20 3.08 -1.00 1.98
CA ILE A 20 4.36 -1.63 1.74
C ILE A 20 4.13 -3.12 1.52
N VAL A 21 4.65 -3.62 0.41
CA VAL A 21 4.62 -5.03 0.04
C VAL A 21 6.04 -5.56 -0.13
N GLY A 22 6.23 -6.84 0.19
CA GLY A 22 7.52 -7.50 0.03
C GLY A 22 7.82 -7.76 -1.45
N SER A 23 8.96 -7.29 -1.95
CA SER A 23 9.37 -7.43 -3.36
C SER A 23 9.46 -8.89 -3.85
N LYS A 24 9.71 -9.84 -2.93
CA LYS A 24 9.78 -11.28 -3.21
C LYS A 24 8.42 -11.95 -3.37
N LYS A 25 7.36 -11.37 -2.78
CA LYS A 25 6.01 -11.95 -2.75
C LYS A 25 5.08 -11.34 -3.79
N VAL A 26 5.32 -10.08 -4.14
CA VAL A 26 4.46 -9.31 -5.05
C VAL A 26 5.27 -8.84 -6.25
N LYS A 27 4.79 -9.15 -7.46
CA LYS A 27 5.35 -8.69 -8.74
C LYS A 27 4.85 -7.29 -9.12
N ASP A 28 5.46 -6.67 -10.11
CA ASP A 28 5.10 -5.30 -10.55
C ASP A 28 3.63 -5.17 -10.98
N GLY A 29 3.13 -6.13 -11.76
CA GLY A 29 1.73 -6.14 -12.19
C GLY A 29 0.76 -6.30 -11.02
N GLU A 30 1.09 -7.18 -10.07
CA GLU A 30 0.27 -7.43 -8.89
C GLU A 30 0.22 -6.21 -7.96
N ALA A 31 1.33 -5.48 -7.82
CA ALA A 31 1.35 -4.24 -7.04
C ALA A 31 0.44 -3.15 -7.65
N THR A 32 0.38 -3.08 -8.98
CA THR A 32 -0.52 -2.16 -9.69
C THR A 32 -1.98 -2.53 -9.44
N LEU A 33 -2.34 -3.80 -9.63
CA LEU A 33 -3.70 -4.30 -9.36
C LEU A 33 -4.09 -4.08 -7.90
N LEU A 34 -3.19 -4.36 -6.97
CA LEU A 34 -3.41 -4.17 -5.54
C LEU A 34 -3.75 -2.71 -5.20
N SER A 35 -3.06 -1.74 -5.80
CA SER A 35 -3.36 -0.33 -5.58
C SER A 35 -4.76 0.06 -6.05
N GLN A 36 -5.21 -0.50 -7.18
CA GLN A 36 -6.54 -0.28 -7.73
C GLN A 36 -7.63 -0.93 -6.87
N ASP A 37 -7.40 -2.16 -6.42
CA ASP A 37 -8.37 -2.90 -5.59
C ASP A 37 -8.55 -2.23 -4.21
N ILE A 38 -7.46 -1.74 -3.61
CA ILE A 38 -7.52 -0.99 -2.36
C ILE A 38 -8.28 0.32 -2.56
N ALA A 39 -7.98 1.07 -3.62
CA ALA A 39 -8.68 2.32 -3.92
C ALA A 39 -10.19 2.10 -4.10
N LYS A 40 -10.59 1.08 -4.87
CA LYS A 40 -12.01 0.70 -5.04
C LYS A 40 -12.66 0.31 -3.72
N SER A 41 -11.98 -0.50 -2.90
CA SER A 41 -12.55 -0.91 -1.61
C SER A 41 -12.74 0.27 -0.65
N ILE A 42 -11.89 1.30 -0.72
CA ILE A 42 -12.05 2.54 0.05
C ILE A 42 -13.27 3.32 -0.45
N GLU A 43 -13.40 3.48 -1.77
CA GLU A 43 -14.53 4.17 -2.40
C GLU A 43 -15.88 3.52 -2.05
N GLU A 44 -15.94 2.19 -2.03
CA GLU A 44 -17.16 1.45 -1.67
C GLU A 44 -17.53 1.55 -0.18
N LYS A 45 -16.54 1.59 0.72
CA LYS A 45 -16.75 1.52 2.17
C LYS A 45 -16.86 2.87 2.86
N LEU A 46 -16.30 3.92 2.28
CA LEU A 46 -16.16 5.23 2.91
C LEU A 46 -16.66 6.32 1.96
N THR A 47 -17.71 7.03 2.38
CA THR A 47 -18.14 8.26 1.70
C THR A 47 -17.25 9.41 2.18
N TYR A 48 -16.03 9.50 1.65
CA TYR A 48 -15.11 10.59 1.96
C TYR A 48 -15.19 11.69 0.88
N PRO A 49 -15.44 12.96 1.24
CA PRO A 49 -15.38 14.05 0.28
C PRO A 49 -13.93 14.31 -0.11
N GLY A 50 -13.60 14.04 -1.38
CA GLY A 50 -12.28 14.27 -1.97
C GLY A 50 -11.57 12.98 -2.39
N GLN A 51 -10.37 13.13 -2.93
CA GLN A 51 -9.57 12.01 -3.41
C GLN A 51 -8.63 11.49 -2.30
N ILE A 52 -8.59 10.18 -2.13
CA ILE A 52 -7.60 9.49 -1.31
C ILE A 52 -6.56 8.89 -2.24
N ARG A 53 -5.31 9.31 -2.09
CA ARG A 53 -4.21 8.74 -2.88
C ARG A 53 -3.79 7.41 -2.27
N VAL A 54 -3.72 6.35 -3.09
CA VAL A 54 -3.25 5.04 -2.67
C VAL A 54 -1.92 4.75 -3.34
N THR A 55 -0.86 4.56 -2.55
CA THR A 55 0.49 4.28 -3.04
C THR A 55 0.93 2.92 -2.54
N VAL A 56 1.20 1.99 -3.47
CA VAL A 56 1.81 0.70 -3.15
C VAL A 56 3.31 0.78 -3.45
N ILE A 57 4.13 0.44 -2.46
CA ILE A 57 5.59 0.45 -2.55
C ILE A 57 6.08 -0.97 -2.38
N ARG A 58 6.75 -1.49 -3.42
CA ARG A 58 7.51 -2.73 -3.34
C ARG A 58 8.85 -2.44 -2.69
N GLU A 59 9.13 -3.09 -1.55
CA GLU A 59 10.34 -2.84 -0.78
C GLU A 59 11.19 -4.10 -0.66
N THR A 60 12.50 -3.92 -0.77
CA THR A 60 13.51 -4.88 -0.33
C THR A 60 14.31 -4.21 0.77
N ARG A 61 14.25 -4.71 2.00
CA ARG A 61 15.08 -4.21 3.10
C ARG A 61 16.32 -5.06 3.26
N ALA A 62 17.49 -4.43 3.18
CA ALA A 62 18.75 -5.01 3.62
C ALA A 62 19.21 -4.22 4.86
N VAL A 63 19.47 -4.93 5.96
CA VAL A 63 19.87 -4.33 7.24
C VAL A 63 21.19 -4.96 7.66
N GLN A 64 22.18 -4.12 7.95
CA GLN A 64 23.49 -4.54 8.47
C GLN A 64 23.82 -3.64 9.66
N TYR A 65 24.40 -4.23 10.71
CA TYR A 65 24.85 -3.50 11.88
C TYR A 65 26.38 -3.39 11.85
N ALA A 66 26.90 -2.18 12.04
CA ALA A 66 28.30 -1.94 12.36
C ALA A 66 28.45 -1.92 13.89
N LYS A 67 29.62 -2.34 14.38
CA LYS A 67 29.99 -2.22 15.79
C LYS A 67 30.89 -1.00 15.98
#